data_AF-A0A1F3B3B0-F1
#
_entry.id   AF-A0A1F3B3B0-F1
#
_cell.length_a   1.000
_cell.length_b   1.000
_cell.length_c   1.000
_cell.angle_alpha   90.00
_cell.angle_beta   90.00
_cell.angle_gamma   90.00
#
_symmetry.space_group_name_H-M   'P 1'
#
loop_
_entity.id
_entity.type
_entity.pdbx_description
1 polymer ?
#
loop_
_entity_poly.entity_id
_entity_poly.type
_entity_poly.pdbx_seq_one_letter_code
_entity_poly.pdbx_strand_id
1 'polypeptide(L)'
;MFERNPNTLLPTKCYGLHSVEWLPGDYYLSGTLTIPDAEEAVINAEGARFHYVPGKGDAVVLQGMSRCRYRFGTIMTDTDGAALRVKPTENMPSLMSIVSFTGLIGTNQKGIGLCVDSTVENVCAMRFEGTDIRGFDIGIFVPDARPAIPGKPGSGKTDTNWYWCSYIRMCNTCIWEQHNGIDDGVWYVNVDASIANSVAVRTSASYGRWFIILGSMGWSVRPRDENNKTRSIILDPGARYNVMEVTPPVDMFAPWQDNSGNNTNVVMTSKTMKSIGLQVAL
;
A
#
# COMPACT_ATOMS: atom_id res chain seq x y z
N MET A 1 -30.12 -7.68 -3.27
CA MET A 1 -29.64 -6.87 -4.41
C MET A 1 -29.95 -5.44 -4.03
N PHE A 2 -28.93 -4.64 -3.72
CA PHE A 2 -29.09 -3.23 -3.35
C PHE A 2 -28.88 -2.40 -4.61
N GLU A 3 -29.81 -1.49 -4.89
CA GLU A 3 -29.76 -0.58 -6.04
C GLU A 3 -29.54 0.84 -5.50
N ARG A 4 -28.47 1.51 -5.94
CA ARG A 4 -28.15 2.90 -5.54
C ARG A 4 -28.91 3.90 -6.42
N ASN A 5 -29.12 5.11 -5.89
CA ASN A 5 -29.88 6.23 -6.48
C ASN A 5 -29.48 6.56 -7.96
N PRO A 6 -30.44 6.95 -8.83
CA PRO A 6 -30.45 6.62 -10.27
C PRO A 6 -29.76 7.57 -11.25
N ASN A 7 -29.11 8.66 -10.82
CA ASN A 7 -28.75 9.74 -11.77
C ASN A 7 -27.30 9.77 -12.25
N THR A 8 -26.40 8.95 -11.72
CA THR A 8 -24.97 8.96 -12.14
C THR A 8 -24.23 7.63 -11.99
N LEU A 9 -24.85 6.57 -11.49
CA LEU A 9 -24.16 5.30 -11.23
C LEU A 9 -24.90 4.15 -11.91
N LEU A 10 -24.16 3.36 -12.68
CA LEU A 10 -24.66 2.12 -13.26
C LEU A 10 -25.16 1.20 -12.14
N PRO A 11 -26.31 0.51 -12.29
CA PRO A 11 -26.74 -0.48 -11.32
C PRO A 11 -25.69 -1.59 -11.17
N THR A 12 -25.12 -1.72 -9.98
CA THR A 12 -24.07 -2.70 -9.71
C THR A 12 -24.60 -3.82 -8.83
N LYS A 13 -24.52 -5.05 -9.35
CA LYS A 13 -24.85 -6.24 -8.57
C LYS A 13 -23.72 -6.56 -7.59
N CYS A 14 -23.99 -6.35 -6.30
CA CYS A 14 -23.06 -6.66 -5.22
C CYS A 14 -23.73 -7.47 -4.09
N TYR A 15 -22.91 -8.06 -3.23
CA TYR A 15 -23.33 -8.56 -1.93
C TYR A 15 -23.52 -7.38 -0.98
N GLY A 16 -24.49 -7.43 -0.07
CA GLY A 16 -24.57 -6.35 0.90
C GLY A 16 -25.32 -6.71 2.18
N LEU A 17 -25.13 -5.86 3.19
CA LEU A 17 -25.66 -6.05 4.54
C LEU A 17 -25.33 -7.43 5.13
N HIS A 18 -24.08 -7.86 4.96
CA HIS A 18 -23.64 -9.18 5.37
C HIS A 18 -22.44 -9.12 6.30
N SER A 19 -22.38 -10.04 7.26
CA SER A 19 -21.25 -10.20 8.16
C SER A 19 -20.78 -11.64 8.13
N VAL A 20 -19.48 -11.84 7.94
CA VAL A 20 -18.81 -13.13 7.98
C VAL A 20 -17.74 -13.10 9.07
N GLU A 21 -17.65 -14.20 9.81
CA GLU A 21 -16.56 -14.45 10.74
C GLU A 21 -15.84 -15.74 10.35
N TRP A 22 -14.54 -15.64 10.12
CA TRP A 22 -13.67 -16.80 10.03
C TRP A 22 -13.03 -17.05 11.39
N LEU A 23 -13.24 -18.26 11.89
CA LEU A 23 -12.70 -18.68 13.17
C LEU A 23 -11.17 -18.68 13.14
N PRO A 24 -10.50 -18.55 14.31
CA PRO A 24 -9.06 -18.73 14.38
C PRO A 24 -8.63 -20.12 13.90
N GLY A 25 -7.57 -20.19 13.09
CA GLY A 25 -7.08 -21.45 12.55
C GLY A 25 -6.23 -21.29 11.29
N ASP A 26 -5.70 -22.41 10.80
CA ASP A 26 -4.97 -22.48 9.54
C ASP A 26 -5.91 -22.84 8.39
N TYR A 27 -5.92 -21.97 7.37
CA TYR A 27 -6.70 -22.13 6.15
C TYR A 27 -5.76 -22.27 4.96
N TYR A 28 -5.79 -23.41 4.29
CA TYR A 28 -4.97 -23.66 3.11
C TYR A 28 -5.75 -23.31 1.85
N LEU A 29 -5.31 -22.27 1.15
CA LEU A 29 -5.92 -21.79 -0.07
C LEU A 29 -5.30 -22.52 -1.26
N SER A 30 -6.09 -23.38 -1.93
CA SER A 30 -5.67 -24.06 -3.17
C SER A 30 -5.76 -23.17 -4.42
N GLY A 31 -6.29 -21.96 -4.26
CA GLY A 31 -6.50 -20.97 -5.30
C GLY A 31 -6.82 -19.61 -4.69
N THR A 32 -6.96 -18.58 -5.52
CA THR A 32 -7.24 -17.21 -5.06
C THR A 32 -8.56 -17.15 -4.29
N LEU A 33 -8.51 -16.58 -3.09
CA LEU A 33 -9.71 -16.21 -2.34
C LEU A 33 -10.22 -14.86 -2.87
N THR A 34 -11.23 -14.91 -3.73
CA THR A 34 -11.87 -13.70 -4.24
C THR A 34 -13.02 -13.28 -3.33
N ILE A 35 -12.92 -12.09 -2.75
CA ILE A 35 -14.03 -11.43 -2.07
C ILE A 35 -14.76 -10.58 -3.11
N PRO A 36 -16.01 -10.91 -3.43
CA PRO A 36 -16.74 -10.28 -4.54
C PRO A 36 -17.15 -8.84 -4.21
N ASP A 37 -17.66 -8.15 -5.23
CA ASP A 37 -18.23 -6.81 -5.09
C ASP A 37 -19.22 -6.74 -3.92
N ALA A 38 -19.00 -5.80 -3.00
CA ALA A 38 -19.77 -5.75 -1.76
C ALA A 38 -20.05 -4.33 -1.24
N GLU A 39 -21.17 -4.19 -0.56
CA GLU A 39 -21.63 -2.94 0.05
C GLU A 39 -22.09 -3.17 1.49
N GLU A 40 -21.61 -2.35 2.43
CA GLU A 40 -21.97 -2.44 3.84
C GLU A 40 -21.74 -3.87 4.41
N ALA A 41 -20.60 -4.47 4.06
CA ALA A 41 -20.24 -5.82 4.49
C ALA A 41 -19.12 -5.80 5.56
N VAL A 42 -19.13 -6.81 6.42
CA VAL A 42 -18.10 -7.02 7.44
C VAL A 42 -17.49 -8.41 7.28
N ILE A 43 -16.16 -8.48 7.35
CA ILE A 43 -15.42 -9.73 7.41
C ILE A 43 -14.47 -9.61 8.60
N ASN A 44 -14.60 -10.52 9.57
CA ASN A 44 -13.68 -10.65 10.70
C ASN A 44 -12.91 -11.97 10.60
N ALA A 45 -11.59 -11.88 10.56
CA ALA A 45 -10.70 -13.02 10.32
C ALA A 45 -9.34 -12.84 11.02
N GLU A 46 -9.23 -11.95 12.01
CA GLU A 46 -7.94 -11.57 12.62
C GLU A 46 -7.18 -12.75 13.22
N GLY A 47 -7.89 -13.78 13.69
CA GLY A 47 -7.28 -15.03 14.20
C GLY A 47 -6.92 -16.06 13.12
N ALA A 48 -7.29 -15.83 11.86
CA ALA A 48 -7.07 -16.77 10.77
C ALA A 48 -5.67 -16.62 10.17
N ARG A 49 -5.08 -17.76 9.77
CA ARG A 49 -3.82 -17.84 9.04
C ARG A 49 -4.08 -18.46 7.69
N PHE A 50 -4.04 -17.65 6.63
CA PHE A 50 -4.22 -18.09 5.26
C PHE A 50 -2.87 -18.51 4.69
N HIS A 51 -2.76 -19.77 4.26
CA HIS A 51 -1.59 -20.32 3.57
C HIS A 51 -1.94 -20.47 2.10
N TYR A 52 -1.44 -19.56 1.27
CA TYR A 52 -1.62 -19.65 -0.18
C TYR A 52 -0.59 -20.63 -0.75
N VAL A 53 -1.10 -21.76 -1.26
CA VAL A 53 -0.27 -22.86 -1.77
C VAL A 53 0.26 -22.63 -3.19
N PRO A 54 -0.50 -21.98 -4.11
CA PRO A 54 0.00 -21.73 -5.45
C PRO A 54 1.19 -20.76 -5.46
N GLY A 55 2.26 -21.10 -6.19
CA GLY A 55 3.40 -20.20 -6.39
C GLY A 55 3.17 -19.09 -7.43
N LYS A 56 1.94 -18.91 -7.92
CA LYS A 56 1.57 -17.88 -8.89
C LYS A 56 0.18 -17.31 -8.63
N GLY A 57 0.01 -16.03 -8.95
CA GLY A 57 -1.27 -15.32 -8.82
C GLY A 57 -1.46 -14.66 -7.45
N ASP A 58 -2.61 -14.03 -7.23
CA ASP A 58 -2.87 -13.32 -5.98
C ASP A 58 -3.52 -14.27 -4.94
N ALA A 59 -3.16 -14.14 -3.67
CA ALA A 59 -3.70 -14.98 -2.61
C ALA A 59 -5.12 -14.57 -2.22
N VAL A 60 -5.31 -13.31 -1.84
CA VAL A 60 -6.62 -12.72 -1.55
C VAL A 60 -6.85 -11.53 -2.49
N VAL A 61 -7.99 -11.53 -3.19
CA VAL A 61 -8.40 -10.42 -4.06
C VAL A 61 -9.72 -9.86 -3.55
N LEU A 62 -9.68 -8.60 -3.12
CA LEU A 62 -10.85 -7.82 -2.80
C LEU A 62 -11.29 -7.08 -4.06
N GLN A 63 -12.50 -7.38 -4.52
CA GLN A 63 -13.13 -6.65 -5.61
C GLN A 63 -13.70 -5.32 -5.11
N GLY A 64 -14.62 -4.72 -5.85
CA GLY A 64 -15.21 -3.44 -5.49
C GLY A 64 -15.87 -3.48 -4.13
N MET A 65 -15.73 -2.40 -3.37
CA MET A 65 -16.23 -2.38 -2.00
C MET A 65 -16.73 -1.00 -1.63
N SER A 66 -17.83 -0.93 -0.88
CA SER A 66 -18.28 0.35 -0.36
C SER A 66 -18.82 0.26 1.04
N ARG A 67 -18.28 1.08 1.93
CA ARG A 67 -18.64 1.08 3.37
C ARG A 67 -18.42 -0.29 4.02
N CYS A 68 -17.43 -1.04 3.55
CA CYS A 68 -17.06 -2.35 4.06
C CYS A 68 -16.00 -2.25 5.16
N ARG A 69 -15.95 -3.26 6.04
CA ARG A 69 -14.92 -3.40 7.07
C ARG A 69 -14.36 -4.82 7.03
N TYR A 70 -13.18 -4.99 6.48
CA TYR A 70 -12.53 -6.28 6.36
C TYR A 70 -11.31 -6.32 7.28
N ARG A 71 -11.25 -7.33 8.14
CA ARG A 71 -10.17 -7.54 9.10
C ARG A 71 -9.57 -8.92 8.89
N PHE A 72 -8.45 -8.99 8.18
CA PHE A 72 -7.74 -10.23 7.92
C PHE A 72 -6.74 -10.55 9.03
N GLY A 73 -6.49 -11.84 9.23
CA GLY A 73 -5.38 -12.29 10.06
C GLY A 73 -4.08 -12.24 9.29
N THR A 74 -3.32 -13.33 9.29
CA THR A 74 -2.04 -13.42 8.58
C THR A 74 -2.23 -14.12 7.23
N ILE A 75 -1.70 -13.56 6.15
CA ILE A 75 -1.64 -14.18 4.83
C ILE A 75 -0.18 -14.54 4.54
N MET A 76 0.11 -15.82 4.38
CA MET A 76 1.42 -16.39 4.07
C MET A 76 1.42 -16.92 2.65
N THR A 77 2.46 -16.60 1.88
CA THR A 77 2.54 -16.96 0.47
C THR A 77 3.99 -16.96 -0.04
N ASP A 78 4.26 -17.75 -1.07
CA ASP A 78 5.49 -17.71 -1.88
C ASP A 78 5.23 -17.29 -3.34
N THR A 79 4.04 -16.74 -3.60
CA THR A 79 3.57 -16.36 -4.93
C THR A 79 4.36 -15.20 -5.56
N ASP A 80 4.34 -15.13 -6.89
CA ASP A 80 4.79 -13.98 -7.67
C ASP A 80 3.75 -12.84 -7.78
N GLY A 81 2.50 -13.09 -7.36
CA GLY A 81 1.44 -12.08 -7.26
C GLY A 81 1.41 -11.37 -5.90
N ALA A 82 0.25 -10.81 -5.55
CA ALA A 82 0.03 -10.13 -4.28
C ALA A 82 -0.52 -11.07 -3.18
N ALA A 83 -0.07 -10.91 -1.94
CA ALA A 83 -0.70 -11.57 -0.80
C ALA A 83 -2.12 -11.02 -0.58
N LEU A 84 -2.28 -9.70 -0.66
CA LEU A 84 -3.56 -9.02 -0.61
C LEU A 84 -3.63 -8.00 -1.75
N ARG A 85 -4.62 -8.15 -2.64
CA ARG A 85 -4.91 -7.17 -3.69
C ARG A 85 -6.27 -6.54 -3.45
N VAL A 86 -6.34 -5.21 -3.51
CA VAL A 86 -7.58 -4.47 -3.77
C VAL A 86 -7.62 -4.15 -5.24
N LYS A 87 -8.60 -4.71 -5.96
CA LYS A 87 -8.79 -4.49 -7.39
C LYS A 87 -10.28 -4.34 -7.67
N PRO A 88 -10.80 -3.10 -7.63
CA PRO A 88 -12.20 -2.86 -7.92
C PRO A 88 -12.56 -3.29 -9.34
N THR A 89 -13.85 -3.54 -9.58
CA THR A 89 -14.37 -3.93 -10.90
C THR A 89 -14.85 -2.69 -11.65
N GLU A 90 -15.06 -2.82 -12.97
CA GLU A 90 -15.50 -1.71 -13.84
C GLU A 90 -16.79 -1.02 -13.34
N ASN A 91 -17.63 -1.73 -12.59
CA ASN A 91 -18.90 -1.21 -12.09
C ASN A 91 -18.88 -0.92 -10.58
N MET A 92 -17.84 -1.30 -9.85
CA MET A 92 -17.80 -1.16 -8.40
C MET A 92 -16.45 -0.61 -7.93
N PRO A 93 -16.36 0.69 -7.60
CA PRO A 93 -15.15 1.26 -7.00
C PRO A 93 -14.94 0.73 -5.57
N SER A 94 -13.74 0.96 -5.05
CA SER A 94 -13.43 0.77 -3.63
C SER A 94 -13.52 2.10 -2.91
N LEU A 95 -14.56 2.30 -2.10
CA LEU A 95 -14.89 3.58 -1.47
C LEU A 95 -15.20 3.44 0.02
N MET A 96 -14.71 4.38 0.83
CA MET A 96 -15.16 4.58 2.22
C MET A 96 -15.09 3.29 3.08
N SER A 97 -14.10 2.44 2.82
CA SER A 97 -14.00 1.12 3.45
C SER A 97 -12.68 0.99 4.21
N ILE A 98 -12.67 0.07 5.17
CA ILE A 98 -11.49 -0.24 5.99
C ILE A 98 -11.03 -1.65 5.65
N VAL A 99 -9.76 -1.79 5.32
CA VAL A 99 -9.08 -3.07 5.11
C VAL A 99 -7.93 -3.16 6.11
N SER A 100 -8.05 -4.05 7.09
CA SER A 100 -6.98 -4.35 8.03
C SER A 100 -6.43 -5.76 7.87
N PHE A 101 -5.17 -5.97 8.24
CA PHE A 101 -4.53 -7.29 8.28
C PHE A 101 -3.50 -7.38 9.42
N THR A 102 -3.29 -8.59 9.95
CA THR A 102 -2.27 -8.84 11.00
C THR A 102 -0.88 -9.10 10.43
N GLY A 103 -0.78 -9.66 9.22
CA GLY A 103 0.51 -9.97 8.62
C GLY A 103 0.40 -10.33 7.15
N LEU A 104 1.34 -9.85 6.35
CA LEU A 104 1.52 -10.27 4.96
C LEU A 104 2.94 -10.81 4.86
N ILE A 105 3.08 -12.13 4.68
CA ILE A 105 4.35 -12.83 4.84
C ILE A 105 4.71 -13.54 3.55
N GLY A 106 5.64 -12.93 2.82
CA GLY A 106 6.28 -13.48 1.63
C GLY A 106 7.52 -14.31 1.97
N THR A 107 8.01 -15.04 0.98
CA THR A 107 9.31 -15.71 1.03
C THR A 107 10.15 -15.38 -0.20
N ASN A 108 11.48 -15.38 -0.04
CA ASN A 108 12.44 -15.24 -1.14
C ASN A 108 12.39 -13.93 -1.93
N GLN A 109 11.85 -12.85 -1.35
CA GLN A 109 11.78 -11.52 -1.98
C GLN A 109 11.09 -11.56 -3.35
N LYS A 110 9.97 -12.28 -3.43
CA LYS A 110 9.11 -12.36 -4.62
C LYS A 110 7.74 -11.77 -4.35
N GLY A 111 7.06 -11.36 -5.42
CA GLY A 111 5.69 -10.89 -5.36
C GLY A 111 5.50 -9.60 -4.55
N ILE A 112 4.26 -9.38 -4.14
CA ILE A 112 3.81 -8.14 -3.51
C ILE A 112 3.10 -8.46 -2.20
N GLY A 113 3.32 -7.66 -1.15
CA GLY A 113 2.53 -7.77 0.07
C GLY A 113 1.10 -7.28 -0.15
N LEU A 114 0.92 -5.96 -0.16
CA LEU A 114 -0.35 -5.29 -0.46
C LEU A 114 -0.26 -4.63 -1.85
N CYS A 115 -1.22 -4.92 -2.72
CA CYS A 115 -1.39 -4.21 -3.98
C CYS A 115 -2.72 -3.43 -3.99
N VAL A 116 -2.65 -2.12 -4.20
CA VAL A 116 -3.83 -1.23 -4.28
C VAL A 116 -4.02 -0.83 -5.74
N ASP A 117 -4.78 -1.63 -6.49
CA ASP A 117 -4.81 -1.65 -7.95
C ASP A 117 -5.99 -0.84 -8.51
N SER A 118 -5.76 0.43 -8.85
CA SER A 118 -6.75 1.32 -9.48
C SER A 118 -6.74 1.26 -11.03
N THR A 119 -6.14 0.23 -11.63
CA THR A 119 -6.03 0.08 -13.10
C THR A 119 -7.36 -0.20 -13.80
N VAL A 120 -8.43 -0.48 -13.04
CA VAL A 120 -9.77 -0.75 -13.56
C VAL A 120 -10.73 0.34 -13.14
N GLU A 121 -10.83 0.61 -11.83
CA GLU A 121 -11.76 1.57 -11.25
C GLU A 121 -11.15 2.16 -9.96
N ASN A 122 -11.75 3.22 -9.43
CA ASN A 122 -11.21 4.04 -8.35
C ASN A 122 -11.03 3.27 -7.03
N VAL A 123 -9.96 3.60 -6.32
CA VAL A 123 -9.73 3.24 -4.93
C VAL A 123 -9.61 4.54 -4.14
N CYS A 124 -10.71 4.98 -3.52
CA CYS A 124 -10.77 6.29 -2.87
C CYS A 124 -11.31 6.26 -1.45
N ALA A 125 -10.85 7.20 -0.62
CA ALA A 125 -11.33 7.37 0.75
C ALA A 125 -11.27 6.07 1.57
N MET A 126 -10.24 5.26 1.34
CA MET A 126 -9.99 3.99 2.00
C MET A 126 -9.08 4.17 3.21
N ARG A 127 -9.20 3.24 4.16
CA ARG A 127 -8.21 3.07 5.24
C ARG A 127 -7.60 1.68 5.17
N PHE A 128 -6.29 1.63 5.01
CA PHE A 128 -5.49 0.42 5.03
C PHE A 128 -4.71 0.35 6.33
N GLU A 129 -4.84 -0.75 7.05
CA GLU A 129 -4.15 -0.94 8.33
C GLU A 129 -3.46 -2.28 8.40
N GLY A 130 -2.26 -2.33 8.94
CA GLY A 130 -1.71 -3.62 9.27
C GLY A 130 -0.31 -3.59 9.84
N THR A 131 0.17 -4.78 10.14
CA THR A 131 1.49 -4.99 10.72
C THR A 131 2.24 -6.10 9.96
N ASP A 132 3.56 -6.13 10.11
CA ASP A 132 4.48 -7.17 9.61
C ASP A 132 4.25 -7.55 8.13
N ILE A 133 4.54 -6.60 7.23
CA ILE A 133 4.63 -6.88 5.79
C ILE A 133 6.09 -7.20 5.49
N ARG A 134 6.40 -8.44 5.07
CA ARG A 134 7.80 -8.82 4.88
C ARG A 134 8.05 -9.89 3.82
N GLY A 135 9.28 -9.90 3.32
CA GLY A 135 9.80 -11.00 2.49
C GLY A 135 9.34 -10.98 1.04
N PHE A 136 8.82 -9.84 0.56
CA PHE A 136 8.35 -9.65 -0.81
C PHE A 136 9.38 -8.93 -1.67
N ASP A 137 9.17 -8.89 -2.99
CA ASP A 137 9.90 -7.94 -3.83
C ASP A 137 9.44 -6.52 -3.49
N ILE A 138 8.12 -6.31 -3.44
CA ILE A 138 7.49 -5.05 -3.06
C ILE A 138 6.58 -5.24 -1.85
N GLY A 139 6.77 -4.46 -0.78
CA GLY A 139 5.91 -4.52 0.41
C GLY A 139 4.49 -4.02 0.13
N ILE A 140 4.37 -2.75 -0.24
CA ILE A 140 3.11 -2.12 -0.66
C ILE A 140 3.31 -1.52 -2.06
N PHE A 141 2.42 -1.85 -2.98
CA PHE A 141 2.46 -1.40 -4.36
C PHE A 141 1.16 -0.71 -4.77
N VAL A 142 1.28 0.51 -5.31
CA VAL A 142 0.20 1.24 -5.97
C VAL A 142 0.61 1.44 -7.43
N PRO A 143 0.10 0.63 -8.38
CA PRO A 143 0.42 0.75 -9.80
C PRO A 143 -0.16 2.02 -10.42
N ASP A 144 0.33 2.34 -11.62
CA ASP A 144 -0.25 3.37 -12.47
C ASP A 144 -1.72 3.10 -12.78
N ALA A 145 -2.54 4.15 -12.72
CA ALA A 145 -3.83 4.16 -13.38
C ALA A 145 -3.66 3.92 -14.89
N ARG A 146 -4.60 3.19 -15.49
CA ARG A 146 -4.60 2.96 -16.94
C ARG A 146 -4.81 4.31 -17.65
N PRO A 147 -3.95 4.68 -18.61
CA PRO A 147 -4.14 5.89 -19.38
C PRO A 147 -5.44 5.83 -20.19
N ALA A 148 -5.99 7.00 -20.49
CA ALA A 148 -7.11 7.11 -21.43
C ALA A 148 -6.69 6.55 -22.79
N ILE A 149 -7.58 5.78 -23.41
CA ILE A 149 -7.40 5.28 -24.78
C ILE A 149 -8.57 5.77 -25.64
N PRO A 150 -8.43 5.90 -26.97
CA PRO A 150 -9.51 6.39 -27.81
C PRO A 150 -10.82 5.64 -27.56
N GLY A 151 -11.89 6.38 -27.21
CA GLY A 151 -13.21 5.82 -26.92
C GLY A 151 -13.41 5.22 -25.52
N LYS A 152 -12.38 5.22 -24.65
CA LYS A 152 -12.52 4.85 -23.23
C LYS A 152 -11.75 5.82 -22.34
N PRO A 153 -12.38 6.45 -21.34
CA PRO A 153 -11.64 7.25 -20.37
C PRO A 153 -10.53 6.40 -19.70
N GLY A 154 -9.53 7.08 -19.15
CA GLY A 154 -8.54 6.43 -18.29
C GLY A 154 -9.23 5.70 -17.15
N SER A 155 -8.59 4.67 -16.60
CA SER A 155 -9.16 3.99 -15.44
C SER A 155 -8.93 4.78 -14.15
N GLY A 156 -9.47 4.24 -13.07
CA GLY A 156 -9.56 4.85 -11.76
C GLY A 156 -8.29 5.44 -11.16
N LYS A 157 -8.51 6.23 -10.12
CA LYS A 157 -7.55 6.95 -9.32
C LYS A 157 -7.38 6.25 -7.97
N THR A 158 -6.19 6.40 -7.40
CA THR A 158 -5.93 6.17 -5.99
C THR A 158 -5.92 7.55 -5.31
N ASP A 159 -6.93 7.81 -4.47
CA ASP A 159 -7.23 9.17 -4.00
C ASP A 159 -7.75 9.19 -2.55
N THR A 160 -7.32 10.16 -1.76
CA THR A 160 -7.73 10.35 -0.36
C THR A 160 -7.59 9.10 0.52
N ASN A 161 -6.55 8.31 0.33
CA ASN A 161 -6.36 7.07 1.09
C ASN A 161 -5.50 7.27 2.34
N TRP A 162 -5.84 6.55 3.41
CA TRP A 162 -5.07 6.51 4.64
C TRP A 162 -4.38 5.15 4.79
N TYR A 163 -3.08 5.18 5.07
CA TYR A 163 -2.27 4.00 5.30
C TYR A 163 -1.66 4.05 6.70
N TRP A 164 -1.95 3.04 7.51
CA TRP A 164 -1.34 2.82 8.82
C TRP A 164 -0.67 1.46 8.84
N CYS A 165 0.60 1.39 8.45
CA CYS A 165 1.31 0.12 8.27
C CYS A 165 2.59 0.08 9.10
N SER A 166 2.67 -0.83 10.06
CA SER A 166 3.85 -1.00 10.90
C SER A 166 4.70 -2.19 10.45
N TYR A 167 6.03 -2.02 10.44
CA TYR A 167 7.01 -3.08 10.15
C TYR A 167 6.93 -3.63 8.72
N ILE A 168 7.07 -2.74 7.73
CA ILE A 168 7.30 -3.13 6.34
C ILE A 168 8.80 -3.35 6.15
N ARG A 169 9.25 -4.59 5.94
CA ARG A 169 10.68 -4.92 6.03
C ARG A 169 11.09 -6.07 5.14
N MET A 170 12.40 -6.23 4.93
CA MET A 170 12.94 -7.34 4.13
C MET A 170 12.35 -7.42 2.71
N CYS A 171 11.98 -6.27 2.14
CA CYS A 171 11.51 -6.12 0.77
C CYS A 171 12.55 -5.37 -0.08
N ASN A 172 12.62 -5.64 -1.38
CA ASN A 172 13.48 -4.87 -2.29
C ASN A 172 12.99 -3.43 -2.39
N THR A 173 11.67 -3.23 -2.40
CA THR A 173 11.06 -1.91 -2.19
C THR A 173 9.96 -2.02 -1.14
N CYS A 174 10.06 -1.30 -0.01
CA CYS A 174 9.04 -1.42 1.04
C CYS A 174 7.72 -0.78 0.61
N ILE A 175 7.76 0.43 0.05
CA ILE A 175 6.59 1.12 -0.51
C ILE A 175 6.93 1.65 -1.89
N TRP A 176 6.07 1.36 -2.86
CA TRP A 176 6.17 1.89 -4.21
C TRP A 176 4.81 2.39 -4.73
N GLU A 177 4.71 3.70 -4.88
CA GLU A 177 3.65 4.38 -5.63
C GLU A 177 4.18 4.77 -7.02
N GLN A 178 3.52 4.32 -8.10
CA GLN A 178 3.90 4.65 -9.48
C GLN A 178 3.34 6.00 -9.95
N HIS A 179 3.65 6.37 -11.19
CA HIS A 179 3.61 7.74 -11.71
C HIS A 179 2.21 8.34 -11.86
N ASN A 180 1.24 7.53 -12.31
CA ASN A 180 -0.03 8.03 -12.82
C ASN A 180 -1.21 7.65 -11.94
N GLY A 181 -2.10 8.63 -11.70
CA GLY A 181 -3.38 8.40 -11.03
C GLY A 181 -3.28 8.15 -9.53
N ILE A 182 -2.17 8.58 -8.91
CA ILE A 182 -2.01 8.64 -7.46
C ILE A 182 -2.07 10.12 -7.07
N ASP A 183 -3.27 10.55 -6.71
CA ASP A 183 -3.53 11.96 -6.45
C ASP A 183 -3.13 12.30 -5.02
N ASP A 184 -3.70 11.61 -4.04
CA ASP A 184 -3.74 12.08 -2.66
C ASP A 184 -3.68 10.90 -1.66
N GLY A 185 -2.81 11.01 -0.64
CA GLY A 185 -2.72 10.02 0.44
C GLY A 185 -2.02 10.48 1.73
N VAL A 186 -2.37 9.83 2.84
CA VAL A 186 -1.74 10.02 4.15
C VAL A 186 -1.14 8.71 4.64
N TRP A 187 0.14 8.73 4.99
CA TRP A 187 0.93 7.56 5.35
C TRP A 187 1.50 7.69 6.77
N TYR A 188 1.20 6.69 7.62
CA TYR A 188 1.82 6.46 8.91
C TYR A 188 2.51 5.10 8.87
N VAL A 189 3.83 5.11 8.69
CA VAL A 189 4.55 3.89 8.35
C VAL A 189 5.82 3.70 9.17
N ASN A 190 6.11 2.44 9.51
CA ASN A 190 7.43 2.02 9.95
C ASN A 190 8.00 1.08 8.88
N VAL A 191 9.09 1.53 8.23
CA VAL A 191 9.71 0.82 7.11
C VAL A 191 11.18 0.54 7.39
N ASP A 192 11.65 -0.63 6.97
CA ASP A 192 13.02 -1.08 7.17
C ASP A 192 13.57 -1.67 5.87
N ALA A 193 14.35 -0.86 5.15
CA ALA A 193 15.06 -1.24 3.93
C ALA A 193 16.34 -2.03 4.27
N SER A 194 16.17 -3.14 5.01
CA SER A 194 17.26 -3.91 5.61
C SER A 194 17.96 -4.89 4.68
N ILE A 195 17.64 -4.94 3.39
CA ILE A 195 18.36 -5.77 2.40
C ILE A 195 19.27 -4.93 1.52
N ALA A 196 20.27 -5.56 0.89
CA ALA A 196 21.20 -4.84 0.02
C ALA A 196 20.46 -4.24 -1.17
N ASN A 197 20.80 -3.00 -1.56
CA ASN A 197 20.18 -2.29 -2.69
C ASN A 197 18.66 -2.07 -2.62
N SER A 198 18.04 -2.17 -1.44
CA SER A 198 16.60 -1.90 -1.29
C SER A 198 16.24 -0.42 -1.22
N VAL A 199 14.96 -0.13 -1.40
CA VAL A 199 14.35 1.19 -1.27
C VAL A 199 13.30 1.16 -0.16
N ALA A 200 13.33 2.12 0.75
CA ALA A 200 12.30 2.21 1.80
C ALA A 200 11.01 2.79 1.23
N VAL A 201 11.08 4.00 0.67
CA VAL A 201 9.93 4.65 0.02
C VAL A 201 10.30 5.10 -1.38
N ARG A 202 9.47 4.74 -2.36
CA ARG A 202 9.51 5.25 -3.71
C ARG A 202 8.12 5.77 -4.07
N THR A 203 8.00 7.06 -4.36
CA THR A 203 6.69 7.64 -4.66
C THR A 203 6.75 8.65 -5.80
N SER A 204 5.67 8.66 -6.57
CA SER A 204 5.33 9.68 -7.56
C SER A 204 3.95 10.29 -7.33
N ALA A 205 3.41 10.15 -6.11
CA ALA A 205 2.14 10.75 -5.72
C ALA A 205 2.16 12.28 -5.87
N SER A 206 1.04 12.82 -6.34
CA SER A 206 0.90 14.27 -6.55
C SER A 206 0.68 15.06 -5.27
N TYR A 207 0.17 14.43 -4.21
CA TYR A 207 -0.02 15.00 -2.89
C TYR A 207 0.12 13.88 -1.86
N GLY A 208 1.12 13.97 -0.99
CA GLY A 208 1.34 12.94 0.02
C GLY A 208 1.75 13.56 1.34
N ARG A 209 1.10 13.15 2.43
CA ARG A 209 1.55 13.46 3.79
C ARG A 209 2.11 12.21 4.44
N TRP A 210 3.38 12.23 4.78
CA TRP A 210 4.10 11.04 5.24
C TRP A 210 4.67 11.26 6.64
N PHE A 211 4.42 10.29 7.50
CA PHE A 211 5.05 10.11 8.80
C PHE A 211 5.77 8.78 8.78
N ILE A 212 7.09 8.84 8.66
CA ILE A 212 7.95 7.69 8.37
C ILE A 212 8.86 7.44 9.56
N ILE A 213 8.73 6.27 10.16
CA ILE A 213 9.72 5.71 11.07
C ILE A 213 10.65 4.82 10.23
N LEU A 214 11.92 5.20 10.12
CA LEU A 214 12.92 4.42 9.38
C LEU A 214 13.65 3.46 10.34
N GLY A 215 13.61 2.17 9.99
CA GLY A 215 14.36 1.11 10.65
C GLY A 215 15.88 1.29 10.48
N SER A 216 16.62 0.95 11.54
CA SER A 216 18.07 1.15 11.64
C SER A 216 18.90 -0.10 11.35
N MET A 217 18.28 -1.25 11.07
CA MET A 217 18.99 -2.52 10.93
C MET A 217 19.87 -2.53 9.67
N GLY A 218 21.16 -2.26 9.85
CA GLY A 218 22.20 -2.46 8.85
C GLY A 218 22.74 -1.21 8.18
N TRP A 219 22.26 0.00 8.49
CA TRP A 219 22.82 1.22 7.88
C TRP A 219 24.21 1.56 8.41
N SER A 220 24.48 1.30 9.69
CA SER A 220 25.79 1.53 10.33
C SER A 220 26.82 0.43 10.06
N VAL A 221 26.38 -0.72 9.57
CA VAL A 221 27.21 -1.94 9.39
C VAL A 221 27.64 -2.12 7.93
N ARG A 222 27.08 -1.35 7.00
CA ARG A 222 27.45 -1.44 5.59
C ARG A 222 28.63 -0.52 5.33
N PRO A 223 29.76 -1.05 4.84
CA PRO A 223 30.87 -0.23 4.39
C PRO A 223 30.35 0.82 3.40
N ARG A 224 31.06 1.94 3.24
CA ARG A 224 30.92 2.86 2.10
C ARG A 224 31.28 2.18 0.77
N ASP A 225 30.79 0.98 0.55
CA ASP A 225 30.87 0.30 -0.72
C ASP A 225 29.87 1.01 -1.63
N GLU A 226 30.39 1.73 -2.61
CA GLU A 226 29.63 2.48 -3.61
C GLU A 226 28.64 1.58 -4.38
N ASN A 227 28.82 0.26 -4.28
CA ASN A 227 27.96 -0.75 -4.89
C ASN A 227 26.74 -1.16 -4.04
N ASN A 228 26.66 -0.79 -2.75
CA ASN A 228 25.52 -1.10 -1.88
C ASN A 228 24.63 0.14 -1.68
N LYS A 229 23.76 0.37 -2.66
CA LYS A 229 22.99 1.61 -2.85
C LYS A 229 21.59 1.54 -2.25
N THR A 230 21.42 1.04 -1.02
CA THR A 230 20.13 1.18 -0.32
C THR A 230 19.69 2.66 -0.33
N ARG A 231 18.40 2.92 -0.52
CA ARG A 231 17.82 4.27 -0.59
C ARG A 231 16.74 4.43 0.46
N SER A 232 16.79 5.53 1.19
CA SER A 232 15.75 5.88 2.17
C SER A 232 14.48 6.29 1.44
N ILE A 233 14.56 7.31 0.59
CA ILE A 233 13.43 7.87 -0.15
C ILE A 233 13.83 8.15 -1.60
N ILE A 234 12.97 7.81 -2.55
CA ILE A 234 13.06 8.21 -3.96
C ILE A 234 11.75 8.94 -4.33
N LEU A 235 11.88 10.19 -4.75
CA LEU A 235 10.79 10.94 -5.38
C LEU A 235 10.95 10.81 -6.88
N ASP A 236 10.07 10.06 -7.53
CA ASP A 236 10.09 9.87 -8.97
C ASP A 236 9.46 11.07 -9.70
N PRO A 237 9.66 11.19 -11.03
CA PRO A 237 8.90 12.14 -11.84
C PRO A 237 7.41 12.08 -11.48
N GLY A 238 6.71 13.21 -11.51
CA GLY A 238 5.29 13.28 -11.13
C GLY A 238 5.06 13.54 -9.64
N ALA A 239 5.99 13.15 -8.76
CA ALA A 239 5.93 13.50 -7.34
C ALA A 239 5.87 15.01 -7.17
N ARG A 240 4.84 15.55 -6.54
CA ARG A 240 4.76 16.97 -6.21
C ARG A 240 4.06 17.14 -4.87
N TYR A 241 4.24 18.29 -4.23
CA TYR A 241 3.58 18.67 -2.98
C TYR A 241 3.62 17.62 -1.85
N ASN A 242 4.61 16.72 -1.83
CA ASN A 242 4.77 15.75 -0.76
C ASN A 242 5.40 16.41 0.46
N VAL A 243 4.87 16.12 1.65
CA VAL A 243 5.44 16.54 2.94
C VAL A 243 5.82 15.30 3.73
N MET A 244 7.11 15.10 3.98
CA MET A 244 7.65 13.90 4.59
C MET A 244 8.34 14.19 5.93
N GLU A 245 7.76 13.71 7.02
CA GLU A 245 8.32 13.70 8.37
C GLU A 245 9.03 12.37 8.61
N VAL A 246 10.36 12.40 8.74
CA VAL A 246 11.18 11.19 8.83
C VAL A 246 11.88 11.12 10.18
N THR A 247 11.68 9.99 10.90
CA THR A 247 12.29 9.71 12.21
C THR A 247 12.99 8.35 12.21
N PRO A 248 14.28 8.26 12.61
CA PRO A 248 15.22 9.36 12.78
C PRO A 248 15.39 10.23 11.52
N PRO A 249 16.01 11.40 11.63
CA PRO A 249 16.25 12.31 10.50
C PRO A 249 16.83 11.60 9.28
N VAL A 250 16.31 11.91 8.08
CA VAL A 250 16.68 11.22 6.83
C VAL A 250 18.18 11.29 6.49
N ASP A 251 18.89 12.31 6.98
CA ASP A 251 20.34 12.49 6.81
C ASP A 251 21.19 11.49 7.59
N MET A 252 20.58 10.76 8.54
CA MET A 252 21.22 9.63 9.25
C MET A 252 21.17 8.33 8.45
N PHE A 253 20.44 8.29 7.34
CA PHE A 253 20.26 7.12 6.49
C PHE A 253 20.93 7.35 5.13
N ALA A 254 21.16 6.28 4.37
CA ALA A 254 21.76 6.40 3.04
C ALA A 254 20.84 7.19 2.09
N PRO A 255 21.38 7.66 0.96
CA PRO A 255 20.90 8.89 0.34
C PRO A 255 19.45 8.75 -0.09
N TRP A 256 18.71 9.84 0.10
CA TRP A 256 17.45 10.04 -0.58
C TRP A 256 17.70 10.71 -1.94
N GLN A 257 16.75 10.57 -2.86
CA GLN A 257 16.86 11.08 -4.22
C GLN A 257 15.59 11.85 -4.58
N ASP A 258 15.77 13.04 -5.11
CA ASP A 258 14.68 13.83 -5.69
C ASP A 258 14.83 13.87 -7.22
N ASN A 259 14.10 13.00 -7.91
CA ASN A 259 14.02 12.96 -9.37
C ASN A 259 12.69 13.56 -9.86
N SER A 260 11.95 14.27 -9.01
CA SER A 260 10.61 14.76 -9.30
C SER A 260 10.54 15.84 -10.38
N GLY A 261 11.68 16.47 -10.67
CA GLY A 261 11.79 17.57 -11.63
C GLY A 261 11.15 18.88 -11.13
N ASN A 262 10.81 18.97 -9.85
CA ASN A 262 10.25 20.18 -9.24
C ASN A 262 10.76 20.37 -7.80
N ASN A 263 10.47 21.51 -7.19
CA ASN A 263 10.91 21.87 -5.83
C ASN A 263 9.75 21.96 -4.83
N THR A 264 8.62 21.31 -5.13
CA THR A 264 7.40 21.40 -4.30
C THR A 264 7.35 20.36 -3.18
N ASN A 265 8.23 19.36 -3.23
CA ASN A 265 8.35 18.34 -2.21
C ASN A 265 9.20 18.84 -1.03
N VAL A 266 8.78 18.51 0.18
CA VAL A 266 9.42 18.89 1.44
C VAL A 266 9.74 17.64 2.23
N VAL A 267 11.04 17.35 2.37
CA VAL A 267 11.52 16.30 3.28
C VAL A 267 12.08 16.95 4.53
N MET A 268 11.41 16.76 5.66
CA MET A 268 11.81 17.37 6.92
C MET A 268 13.03 16.64 7.50
N THR A 269 14.13 17.38 7.62
CA THR A 269 15.32 16.95 8.36
C THR A 269 15.30 17.51 9.78
N SER A 270 16.16 17.01 10.67
CA SER A 270 16.33 17.56 12.03
C SER A 270 16.60 19.07 12.07
N LYS A 271 17.28 19.59 11.04
CA LYS A 271 17.57 21.03 10.90
C LYS A 271 16.33 21.81 10.46
N THR A 272 15.54 21.24 9.55
CA THR A 272 14.32 21.87 9.04
C THR A 272 13.26 21.98 10.14
N MET A 273 13.04 20.93 10.95
CA MET A 273 12.05 20.97 12.05
C MET A 273 12.28 22.13 13.04
N LYS A 274 13.56 22.44 13.35
CA LYS A 274 13.90 23.57 14.23
C LYS A 274 13.57 24.94 13.61
N SER A 275 13.70 25.11 12.29
CA SER A 275 13.41 26.38 11.63
C SER A 275 11.92 26.66 11.42
N ILE A 276 11.07 25.62 11.41
CA ILE A 276 9.60 25.76 11.25
C ILE A 276 8.85 25.76 12.60
N GLY A 277 9.55 25.70 13.73
CA GLY A 277 8.92 25.73 15.07
C GLY A 277 8.10 24.50 15.43
N LEU A 278 8.17 23.42 14.64
CA LEU A 278 7.53 22.14 14.92
C LEU A 278 8.45 21.33 15.86
N GLN A 279 8.35 21.60 17.16
CA GLN A 279 8.76 20.61 18.17
C GLN A 279 7.59 19.64 18.36
N VAL A 280 7.75 18.42 17.87
CA VAL A 280 6.89 17.31 18.28
C VAL A 280 7.20 17.02 19.74
N ALA A 281 6.28 17.37 20.63
CA ALA A 281 6.26 16.84 21.99
C ALA A 281 5.95 15.34 21.87
N LEU A 282 6.94 14.50 22.16
CA LEU A 282 6.76 13.06 22.38
C LEU A 282 6.02 12.81 23.69
#